data_AF-A0A928T5E1-F1
#
_entry.id   AF-A0A928T5E1-F1
#
_cell.length_a   1.000
_cell.length_b   1.000
_cell.length_c   1.000
_cell.angle_alpha   90.00
_cell.angle_beta   90.00
_cell.angle_gamma   90.00
#
_symmetry.space_group_name_H-M   'P 1'
#
loop_
_entity.id
_entity.type
_entity.pdbx_description
1 polymer ?
#
loop_
_entity_poly.entity_id
_entity_poly.type
_entity_poly.pdbx_seq_one_letter_code
_entity_poly.pdbx_strand_id
1 'polypeptide(L)' 'MIELRFPSDLYSGEAIDQAVKVYAEHARAELEQTPDAYVVRLHALGDASEGLVADELANYALGATIERRGE' A
#
# COMPACT_ATOMS: atom_id res chain seq x y z
N MET A 1 -13.85 2.35 -4.30
CA MET A 1 -12.95 1.30 -3.81
C MET A 1 -11.94 1.01 -4.88
N ILE A 2 -10.65 1.09 -4.54
CA ILE A 2 -9.55 0.68 -5.42
C ILE A 2 -8.85 -0.52 -4.79
N GLU A 3 -8.49 -1.50 -5.62
CA GLU A 3 -7.67 -2.64 -5.22
C GLU A 3 -6.27 -2.45 -5.82
N LEU A 4 -5.26 -2.48 -4.95
CA LEU A 4 -3.85 -2.51 -5.32
C LEU A 4 -3.29 -3.91 -5.04
N ARG A 5 -2.49 -4.43 -5.97
CA ARG A 5 -1.85 -5.73 -5.85
C ARG A 5 -0.34 -5.57 -5.95
N PHE A 6 0.36 -5.94 -4.89
CA PHE A 6 1.82 -5.84 -4.77
C PHE A 6 2.43 -7.24 -4.81
N PRO A 7 3.16 -7.62 -5.87
CA PRO A 7 3.79 -8.94 -5.96
C PRO A 7 4.72 -9.21 -4.76
N SER A 8 4.57 -10.37 -4.11
CA SER A 8 5.27 -10.72 -2.87
C SER A 8 6.78 -10.97 -3.07
N ASP A 9 7.20 -11.23 -4.31
CA ASP A 9 8.59 -11.35 -4.73
C ASP A 9 9.27 -9.98 -4.99
N LEU A 10 8.48 -8.93 -5.22
CA LEU A 10 8.97 -7.58 -5.49
C LEU A 10 8.84 -6.63 -4.30
N TYR A 11 7.82 -6.81 -3.46
CA TYR A 11 7.51 -5.92 -2.34
C TYR A 11 7.78 -6.58 -0.99
N SER A 12 8.19 -5.76 -0.01
CA SER A 12 8.22 -6.19 1.39
C SER A 12 6.85 -6.02 2.03
N GLY A 13 6.32 -7.07 2.68
CA GLY A 13 5.07 -6.97 3.43
C GLY A 13 5.10 -5.91 4.53
N GLU A 14 6.25 -5.68 5.16
CA GLU A 14 6.43 -4.61 6.15
C GLU A 14 6.33 -3.22 5.51
N ALA A 15 6.84 -3.06 4.29
CA ALA A 15 6.71 -1.81 3.55
C ALA A 15 5.25 -1.54 3.17
N ILE A 16 4.48 -2.59 2.81
CA ILE A 16 3.04 -2.47 2.55
C ILE A 16 2.28 -2.09 3.82
N ASP A 17 2.54 -2.78 4.95
CA ASP A 17 1.93 -2.47 6.24
C ASP A 17 2.24 -1.05 6.71
N GLN A 18 3.49 -0.60 6.53
CA GLN A 18 3.90 0.77 6.83
C GLN A 18 3.16 1.78 5.94
N ALA A 19 3.05 1.52 4.63
CA ALA A 19 2.32 2.39 3.71
C ALA A 19 0.85 2.53 4.13
N VAL A 20 0.18 1.42 4.43
CA VAL A 20 -1.22 1.43 4.90
C VAL A 20 -1.38 2.29 6.16
N LYS A 21 -0.44 2.22 7.11
CA LYS A 21 -0.48 3.03 8.34
C LYS A 21 -0.25 4.51 8.08
N VAL A 22 0.67 4.85 7.18
CA VAL A 22 0.96 6.26 6.82
C VAL A 22 -0.25 6.94 6.22
N TYR A 23 -1.00 6.25 5.36
CA TYR A 23 -2.18 6.83 4.68
C TYR A 23 -3.50 6.59 5.41
N ALA A 24 -3.49 6.07 6.64
CA ALA A 24 -4.70 5.75 7.40
C ALA A 24 -5.57 6.98 7.74
N GLU A 25 -5.00 8.18 7.75
CA GLU A 25 -5.77 9.43 7.92
C GLU A 25 -6.57 9.82 6.66
N HIS A 26 -6.15 9.33 5.49
CA HIS A 26 -6.73 9.68 4.19
C HIS A 26 -7.59 8.56 3.60
N ALA A 27 -7.42 7.32 4.05
CA ALA A 27 -8.20 6.18 3.58
C ALA A 27 -8.38 5.11 4.66
N ARG A 28 -9.50 4.39 4.58
CA ARG A 28 -9.64 3.07 5.18
C ARG A 28 -9.04 2.05 4.22
N ALA A 29 -8.20 1.17 4.74
CA ALA A 29 -7.57 0.13 3.95
C ALA A 29 -7.70 -1.24 4.64
N GLU A 30 -7.98 -2.26 3.85
CA GLU A 30 -7.90 -3.65 4.23
C GLU A 30 -6.67 -4.25 3.56
N LEU A 31 -5.81 -4.88 4.36
CA LEU A 31 -4.62 -5.59 3.89
C LEU A 31 -4.85 -7.09 3.98
N GLU A 32 -4.69 -7.78 2.85
CA GLU A 32 -4.74 -9.23 2.75
C GLU A 32 -3.42 -9.73 2.17
N GLN A 33 -2.76 -10.66 2.87
CA GLN A 33 -1.60 -11.36 2.33
C GLN A 33 -2.06 -12.66 1.66
N THR A 34 -1.70 -12.80 0.39
CA THR A 34 -1.86 -14.04 -0.39
C THR A 34 -0.49 -14.66 -0.66
N PRO A 35 -0.39 -15.89 -1.20
CA PRO A 35 0.91 -16.47 -1.56
C PRO A 35 1.73 -15.60 -2.54
N ASP A 36 1.06 -14.99 -3.51
CA ASP A 36 1.73 -14.31 -4.64
C ASP A 36 1.76 -12.78 -4.49
N ALA A 37 0.98 -12.22 -3.56
CA ALA A 37 0.84 -10.77 -3.44
C ALA A 37 0.32 -10.31 -2.08
N TYR A 38 0.65 -9.07 -1.75
CA TYR A 38 -0.09 -8.27 -0.77
C TYR A 38 -1.18 -7.49 -1.50
N VAL A 39 -2.43 -7.65 -1.07
CA VAL A 39 -3.60 -7.00 -1.65
C VAL A 39 -4.07 -5.92 -0.69
N VAL A 40 -4.12 -4.68 -1.16
CA VAL A 40 -4.65 -3.54 -0.40
C VAL A 40 -5.94 -3.07 -1.06
N ARG A 41 -7.06 -3.20 -0.35
CA ARG A 41 -8.34 -2.63 -0.77
C ARG A 41 -8.55 -1.34 -0.01
N LEU A 42 -8.64 -0.22 -0.73
CA LEU A 42 -8.73 1.10 -0.12
C LEU A 42 -10.02 1.83 -0.47
N HIS A 43 -10.47 2.62 0.49
CA HIS A 43 -11.57 3.56 0.39
C HIS A 43 -11.12 4.90 0.96
N ALA A 44 -11.11 5.94 0.13
CA ALA A 44 -10.75 7.28 0.56
C ALA A 44 -11.74 7.83 1.59
N LEU A 45 -11.24 8.67 2.48
CA LEU A 45 -12.01 9.37 3.50
C LEU A 45 -12.18 10.85 3.13
N GLY A 46 -13.32 11.41 3.52
CA GLY A 46 -13.64 12.83 3.24
C GLY A 46 -13.66 13.13 1.75
N ASP A 47 -13.01 14.22 1.36
CA ASP A 47 -12.91 14.68 -0.03
C ASP A 47 -11.64 14.17 -0.74
N ALA A 48 -10.90 13.23 -0.13
CA ALA A 48 -9.70 12.68 -0.74
C ALA A 48 -10.04 11.84 -1.99
N SER A 49 -9.21 11.95 -3.02
CA SER A 49 -9.34 11.13 -4.23
C SER A 49 -8.80 9.73 -3.99
N GLU A 50 -9.63 8.70 -4.19
CA GLU A 50 -9.21 7.29 -4.08
C GLU A 50 -7.99 7.00 -4.96
N GLY A 51 -7.97 7.49 -6.20
CA GLY A 51 -6.86 7.28 -7.13
C GLY A 51 -5.56 7.93 -6.66
N LEU A 52 -5.64 9.16 -6.16
CA LEU A 52 -4.46 9.85 -5.64
C LEU A 52 -3.90 9.11 -4.41
N VAL A 53 -4.75 8.71 -3.47
CA VAL A 53 -4.30 7.95 -2.29
C VAL A 53 -3.71 6.61 -2.71
N ALA A 54 -4.27 5.97 -3.74
CA ALA A 54 -3.73 4.72 -4.29
C ALA A 54 -2.31 4.89 -4.83
N ASP A 55 -2.09 5.91 -5.66
CA ASP A 55 -0.80 6.20 -6.30
C ASP A 55 0.26 6.56 -5.26
N GLU A 56 -0.09 7.41 -4.30
CA GLU A 56 0.80 7.83 -3.22
C GLU A 56 1.18 6.65 -2.31
N LEU A 57 0.21 5.80 -1.93
CA LEU A 57 0.45 4.59 -1.15
C LEU A 57 1.38 3.63 -1.90
N ALA A 58 1.15 3.42 -3.20
CA ALA A 58 1.98 2.54 -4.03
C ALA A 58 3.42 3.04 -4.15
N ASN A 59 3.60 4.36 -4.35
CA ASN A 59 4.92 4.99 -4.41
C ASN A 59 5.67 4.86 -3.08
N TYR A 60 4.99 5.10 -1.96
CA TYR A 60 5.56 4.94 -0.63
C TYR A 60 6.00 3.48 -0.39
N ALA A 61 5.11 2.53 -0.67
CA ALA A 61 5.38 1.09 -0.55
C ALA A 61 6.61 0.65 -1.36
N LEU A 62 6.77 1.18 -2.58
CA LEU A 62 7.92 0.90 -3.43
C LEU A 62 9.21 1.47 -2.83
N GLY A 63 9.22 2.74 -2.44
CA GLY A 63 10.37 3.39 -1.82
C GLY A 63 10.83 2.66 -0.56
N ALA A 64 9.90 2.38 0.34
CA ALA A 64 10.15 1.68 1.60
C ALA A 64 10.61 0.22 1.38
N THR A 65 10.23 -0.41 0.27
CA THR A 65 10.75 -1.73 -0.14
C THR A 65 12.20 -1.62 -0.62
N ILE A 66 12.52 -0.63 -1.44
CA ILE A 66 13.88 -0.41 -1.98
C ILE A 66 14.86 -0.10 -0.85
N GLU A 67 14.49 0.79 0.07
CA GLU A 67 15.33 1.16 1.21
C GLU A 67 15.71 -0.05 2.06
N ARG A 68 14.76 -0.96 2.30
CA ARG A 68 15.00 -2.22 3.04
C ARG A 68 15.86 -3.24 2.31
N ARG A 69 15.84 -3.25 0.97
CA ARG A 69 16.68 -4.14 0.16
C ARG A 69 18.13 -3.63 0.02
N GLY A 70 18.36 -2.36 0.32
CA GLY A 70 19.67 -1.72 0.24
C GLY A 70 20.56 -1.90 1.48
N GLU A 71 20.12 -2.68 2.48
CA GLU A 71 20.91 -3.15 3.63
C GLU A 71 21.58 -4.49 3.36
#